data_AF-A0A2N5TVR2-F1
#
_entry.id   AF-A0A2N5TVR2-F1
#
_cell.length_a   1.000
_cell.length_b   1.000
_cell.length_c   1.000
_cell.angle_alpha   90.00
_cell.angle_beta   90.00
_cell.angle_gamma   90.00
#
_symmetry.space_group_name_H-M   'P 1'
#
loop_
_entity.id
_entity.type
_entity.pdbx_description
1 polymer ?
#
loop_
_entity_poly.entity_id
_entity_poly.type
_entity_poly.pdbx_seq_one_letter_code
_entity_poly.pdbx_strand_id
1 'polypeptide(L)'
;MLPNDENDVSQHLAHNQQITQDLLAKDEVVNILLEMSDSSSNDNQSKKPRRPNKERLHEENHERLMADYFNPNCTYNSCDFSRRYQIERHLFLRILEDITSQFPYFLRKPVRYFAASHSKNHT
;
A
#
# COMPACT_ATOMS: atom_id res chain seq x y z
N MET A 1 20.69 -34.55 19.62
CA MET A 1 20.25 -34.79 18.23
C MET A 1 18.80 -34.32 18.16
N LEU A 2 18.51 -33.22 17.46
CA LEU A 2 17.12 -32.79 17.24
C LEU A 2 16.68 -33.21 15.83
N PRO A 3 15.50 -33.84 15.67
CA PRO A 3 15.00 -34.33 14.38
C PRO A 3 14.45 -33.19 13.52
N ASN A 4 14.49 -33.39 12.20
CA ASN A 4 14.18 -32.39 11.15
C ASN A 4 12.76 -31.79 11.22
N ASP A 5 12.66 -30.52 11.65
CA ASP A 5 11.42 -29.72 11.74
C ASP A 5 10.90 -29.18 10.38
N GLU A 6 11.69 -29.27 9.32
CA GLU A 6 11.35 -28.73 7.98
C GLU A 6 10.17 -29.43 7.31
N ASN A 7 9.87 -30.67 7.72
CA ASN A 7 8.78 -31.46 7.15
C ASN A 7 7.40 -31.07 7.72
N ASP A 8 7.35 -30.51 8.94
CA ASP A 8 6.08 -30.17 9.61
C ASP A 8 5.51 -28.83 9.08
N VAL A 9 6.38 -27.83 8.91
CA VAL A 9 6.00 -26.51 8.37
C VAL A 9 5.54 -26.62 6.92
N SER A 10 6.24 -27.42 6.11
CA SER A 10 5.91 -27.62 4.70
C SER A 10 4.56 -28.31 4.52
N GLN A 11 4.26 -29.31 5.36
CA GLN A 11 2.94 -29.97 5.36
C GLN A 11 1.85 -29.05 5.87
N HIS A 12 2.13 -28.27 6.92
CA HIS A 12 1.17 -27.30 7.43
C HIS A 12 0.84 -26.22 6.40
N LEU A 13 1.85 -25.69 5.70
CA LEU A 13 1.65 -24.69 4.66
C LEU A 13 0.84 -25.26 3.49
N ALA A 14 1.15 -26.47 3.03
CA ALA A 14 0.39 -27.15 1.98
C ALA A 14 -1.08 -27.40 2.40
N HIS A 15 -1.30 -27.81 3.64
CA HIS A 15 -2.64 -28.02 4.20
C HIS A 15 -3.46 -26.71 4.23
N ASN A 16 -2.86 -25.61 4.69
CA ASN A 16 -3.51 -24.30 4.70
C ASN A 16 -3.80 -23.78 3.28
N GLN A 17 -2.89 -24.01 2.33
CA GLN A 17 -3.12 -23.69 0.93
C GLN A 17 -4.31 -24.46 0.37
N GLN A 18 -4.40 -25.76 0.68
CA GLN A 18 -5.51 -26.59 0.23
C GLN A 18 -6.85 -26.18 0.84
N ILE A 19 -6.89 -25.86 2.14
CA ILE A 19 -8.08 -25.33 2.82
C ILE A 19 -8.55 -24.04 2.14
N THR A 20 -7.62 -23.14 1.85
CA THR A 20 -7.92 -21.86 1.21
C THR A 20 -8.53 -22.07 -0.17
N GLN A 21 -7.99 -23.00 -0.97
CA GLN A 21 -8.54 -23.33 -2.29
C GLN A 21 -9.94 -23.96 -2.21
N ASP A 22 -10.18 -24.84 -1.24
CA ASP A 22 -11.49 -25.50 -1.08
C ASP A 22 -12.58 -24.52 -0.59
N LEU A 23 -12.20 -23.52 0.21
CA LEU A 23 -13.08 -22.41 0.59
C LEU A 23 -13.40 -21.51 -0.60
N LEU A 24 -12.42 -21.17 -1.44
CA LEU A 24 -12.62 -20.38 -2.65
C LEU A 24 -13.42 -21.13 -3.72
N ALA A 25 -13.32 -22.46 -3.79
CA ALA A 25 -14.12 -23.27 -4.71
C ALA A 25 -15.62 -23.35 -4.33
N LYS A 26 -15.96 -22.97 -3.09
CA LYS A 26 -17.33 -22.93 -2.57
C LYS A 26 -17.81 -21.48 -2.50
N ASP A 27 -17.96 -20.87 -3.68
CA ASP A 27 -18.32 -19.45 -3.89
C ASP A 27 -19.55 -19.00 -3.06
N GLU A 28 -20.53 -19.89 -2.84
CA GLU A 28 -21.73 -19.57 -2.06
C GLU A 28 -21.41 -19.18 -0.61
N VAL A 29 -20.48 -19.87 0.04
CA VAL A 29 -20.16 -19.65 1.46
C VAL A 29 -19.31 -18.40 1.66
N VAL A 30 -18.42 -18.12 0.70
CA VAL A 30 -17.58 -16.90 0.69
C VAL A 30 -18.43 -15.66 0.44
N ASN A 31 -19.36 -15.72 -0.51
CA ASN A 31 -20.31 -14.62 -0.75
C ASN A 31 -21.22 -14.39 0.46
N ILE A 32 -21.75 -15.45 1.09
CA ILE A 32 -22.56 -15.30 2.31
C ILE A 32 -21.74 -14.67 3.44
N LEU A 33 -20.48 -15.06 3.64
CA LEU A 33 -19.61 -14.45 4.66
C LEU A 33 -19.28 -12.98 4.35
N LEU A 34 -19.10 -12.64 3.08
CA LEU A 34 -18.85 -11.28 2.62
C LEU A 34 -20.10 -10.40 2.80
N GLU A 35 -21.28 -10.90 2.45
CA GLU A 35 -22.58 -10.22 2.65
C GLU A 35 -22.94 -10.06 4.13
N MET A 36 -22.63 -11.05 4.98
CA MET A 36 -22.80 -10.95 6.43
C MET A 36 -21.85 -9.92 7.06
N SER A 37 -20.68 -9.69 6.45
CA SER A 37 -19.73 -8.66 6.89
C SER A 37 -20.19 -7.25 6.53
N ASP A 38 -20.93 -7.09 5.42
CA ASP A 38 -21.50 -5.79 4.99
C ASP A 38 -22.79 -5.43 5.75
N SER A 39 -23.50 -6.42 6.31
CA SER A 39 -24.74 -6.18 7.09
C SER A 39 -24.52 -5.65 8.52
N SER A 40 -23.29 -5.43 8.97
CA SER A 40 -22.99 -4.67 10.20
C SER A 40 -22.89 -3.16 9.95
N SER A 41 -23.84 -2.62 9.18
CA SER A 41 -24.00 -1.17 8.97
C SER A 41 -25.43 -0.73 9.26
N ASN A 42 -26.01 -1.19 10.37
CA ASN A 42 -27.20 -0.57 10.97
C ASN A 42 -27.01 -0.29 12.46
N ASP A 43 -25.77 -0.03 12.84
CA ASP A 43 -25.47 0.62 14.10
C ASP A 43 -25.73 2.12 13.94
N ASN A 44 -26.84 2.59 14.52
CA ASN A 44 -27.06 3.99 14.91
C ASN A 44 -26.07 4.43 16.02
N GLN A 45 -24.81 4.00 15.93
CA GLN A 45 -23.70 4.49 16.71
C GLN A 45 -23.27 5.79 16.05
N SER A 46 -23.45 6.92 16.74
CA SER A 46 -22.86 8.19 16.32
C SER A 46 -21.39 7.94 15.97
N LYS A 47 -21.01 7.97 14.69
CA LYS A 47 -19.63 7.75 14.25
C LYS A 47 -18.80 8.81 14.95
N LYS A 48 -18.07 8.42 16.00
CA LYS A 48 -17.17 9.34 16.70
C LYS A 48 -16.30 10.01 15.65
N PRO A 49 -16.17 11.34 15.65
CA PRO A 49 -15.43 12.02 14.62
C PRO A 49 -14.02 11.43 14.54
N ARG A 50 -13.57 11.09 13.32
CA ARG A 50 -12.20 10.65 13.09
C ARG A 50 -11.28 11.75 13.59
N ARG A 51 -10.18 11.37 14.24
CA ARG A 51 -9.14 12.34 14.61
C ARG A 51 -8.67 13.05 13.33
N PRO A 52 -8.46 14.37 13.36
CA PRO A 52 -7.97 15.08 12.20
C PRO A 52 -6.60 14.53 11.81
N ASN A 53 -6.29 14.57 10.51
CA ASN A 53 -4.97 14.24 10.02
C ASN A 53 -3.95 15.18 10.68
N LYS A 54 -2.87 14.61 11.20
CA LYS A 54 -1.74 15.40 11.67
C LYS A 54 -0.87 15.75 10.47
N GLU A 55 -0.52 17.02 10.33
CA GLU A 55 0.50 17.42 9.37
C GLU A 55 1.83 16.78 9.75
N ARG A 56 2.44 16.08 8.80
CA ARG A 56 3.67 15.30 9.00
C ARG A 56 4.77 15.74 8.05
N LEU A 57 4.67 16.94 7.48
CA LEU A 57 5.62 17.48 6.52
C LEU A 57 5.79 16.51 5.35
N HIS A 58 4.66 16.05 4.79
CA HIS A 58 4.67 14.92 3.84
C HIS A 58 5.53 15.22 2.60
N GLU A 59 5.38 16.42 2.05
CA GLU A 59 6.11 16.86 0.86
C GLU A 59 7.60 17.01 1.13
N GLU A 60 7.98 17.73 2.19
CA GLU A 60 9.38 17.91 2.59
C GLU A 60 10.08 16.57 2.89
N ASN A 61 9.40 15.66 3.59
CA ASN A 61 9.93 14.33 3.88
C ASN A 61 10.10 13.48 2.60
N HIS A 62 9.20 13.62 1.62
CA HIS A 62 9.34 12.97 0.32
C HIS A 62 10.55 13.51 -0.44
N GLU A 63 10.71 14.83 -0.52
CA GLU A 63 11.85 15.47 -1.18
C GLU A 63 13.17 15.00 -0.57
N ARG A 64 13.25 15.00 0.76
CA ARG A 64 14.42 14.51 1.48
C ARG A 64 14.70 13.05 1.21
N LEU A 65 13.68 12.18 1.22
CA LEU A 65 13.84 10.76 0.90
C LEU A 65 14.41 10.55 -0.51
N MET A 66 13.91 11.32 -1.49
CA MET A 66 14.40 11.27 -2.87
C MET A 66 15.84 11.75 -2.98
N ALA A 67 16.18 12.86 -2.34
CA ALA A 67 17.54 13.39 -2.30
C ALA A 67 18.53 12.43 -1.63
N ASP A 68 18.14 11.82 -0.52
CA ASP A 68 19.01 10.96 0.29
C ASP A 68 19.32 9.61 -0.40
N TYR A 69 18.38 9.06 -1.18
CA TYR A 69 18.48 7.67 -1.65
C TYR A 69 18.26 7.47 -3.16
N PHE A 70 17.52 8.33 -3.86
CA PHE A 70 17.05 8.02 -5.21
C PHE A 70 17.66 8.91 -6.30
N ASN A 71 18.02 10.14 -5.98
CA ASN A 71 18.62 11.08 -6.93
C ASN A 71 20.02 10.64 -7.40
N PRO A 72 20.50 11.12 -8.58
CA PRO A 72 21.79 10.73 -9.13
C PRO A 72 22.99 10.95 -8.19
N ASN A 73 22.95 12.01 -7.37
CA ASN A 73 23.98 12.36 -6.39
C ASN A 73 23.50 12.09 -4.95
N CYS A 74 22.81 10.97 -4.73
CA CYS A 74 22.27 10.61 -3.43
C CYS A 74 23.37 10.39 -2.38
N THR A 75 23.09 10.79 -1.13
CA THR A 75 24.02 10.70 0.00
C THR A 75 24.30 9.25 0.41
N TYR A 76 23.29 8.39 0.33
CA TYR A 76 23.35 7.02 0.81
C TYR A 76 23.26 6.03 -0.35
N ASN A 77 24.03 4.94 -0.24
CA ASN A 77 24.04 3.89 -1.28
C ASN A 77 22.88 2.90 -1.09
N SER A 78 22.77 1.92 -1.99
CA SER A 78 21.74 0.88 -1.91
C SER A 78 21.82 0.02 -0.65
N CYS A 79 23.02 -0.28 -0.14
CA CYS A 79 23.19 -1.07 1.08
C CYS A 79 22.65 -0.32 2.31
N ASP A 80 22.87 0.99 2.37
CA ASP A 80 22.32 1.84 3.44
C ASP A 80 20.79 1.88 3.41
N PHE A 81 20.21 1.93 2.19
CA PHE A 81 18.76 1.83 2.00
C PHE A 81 18.24 0.48 2.47
N SER A 82 18.84 -0.64 2.02
CA SER A 82 18.46 -1.99 2.44
C SER A 82 18.59 -2.18 3.95
N ARG A 83 19.62 -1.62 4.59
CA ARG A 83 19.78 -1.69 6.05
C ARG A 83 18.68 -0.92 6.79
N ARG A 84 18.27 0.25 6.30
CA ARG A 84 17.26 1.09 6.95
C ARG A 84 15.83 0.60 6.73
N TYR A 85 15.50 0.20 5.51
CA TYR A 85 14.13 -0.17 5.11
C TYR A 85 13.92 -1.68 4.98
N GLN A 86 14.98 -2.48 5.15
CA GLN A 86 14.95 -3.94 5.06
C GLN A 86 14.47 -4.47 3.71
N ILE A 87 14.58 -3.64 2.66
CA ILE A 87 14.18 -3.97 1.29
C ILE A 87 15.25 -3.41 0.34
N GLU A 88 15.60 -4.19 -0.68
CA GLU A 88 16.50 -3.74 -1.73
C GLU A 88 15.94 -2.52 -2.50
N ARG A 89 16.78 -1.51 -2.71
CA ARG A 89 16.39 -0.25 -3.37
C ARG A 89 15.74 -0.48 -4.74
N HIS A 90 16.28 -1.42 -5.53
CA HIS A 90 15.74 -1.74 -6.86
C HIS A 90 14.38 -2.45 -6.78
N LEU A 91 14.16 -3.27 -5.76
CA LEU A 91 12.89 -3.94 -5.53
C LEU A 91 11.80 -2.94 -5.14
N PHE A 92 12.15 -1.96 -4.29
CA PHE A 92 11.25 -0.85 -3.98
C PHE A 92 10.79 -0.11 -5.25
N LEU A 93 11.70 0.19 -6.17
CA LEU A 93 11.36 0.86 -7.44
C LEU A 93 10.42 0.02 -8.31
N ARG A 94 10.65 -1.29 -8.42
CA ARG A 94 9.76 -2.21 -9.15
C ARG A 94 8.36 -2.24 -8.55
N ILE A 95 8.27 -2.40 -7.23
CA ILE A 95 6.98 -2.39 -6.52
C ILE A 95 6.25 -1.06 -6.74
N LEU A 96 6.98 0.07 -6.66
CA LEU A 96 6.41 1.39 -6.89
C LEU A 96 5.86 1.52 -8.32
N GLU A 97 6.60 1.08 -9.32
CA GLU A 97 6.18 1.08 -10.72
C GLU A 97 4.93 0.20 -10.93
N ASP A 98 4.95 -1.04 -10.45
CA ASP A 98 3.83 -1.97 -10.56
C ASP A 98 2.56 -1.42 -9.91
N ILE A 99 2.68 -0.87 -8.70
CA ILE A 99 1.55 -0.30 -7.96
C ILE A 99 0.99 0.93 -8.66
N THR A 100 1.86 1.84 -9.11
CA THR A 100 1.41 3.08 -9.78
C THR A 100 0.81 2.83 -11.15
N SER A 101 1.26 1.77 -11.84
CA SER A 101 0.71 1.31 -13.11
C SER A 101 -0.69 0.69 -12.93
N GLN A 102 -0.86 -0.18 -11.94
CA GLN A 102 -2.12 -0.91 -11.73
C GLN A 102 -3.19 -0.09 -10.99
N PHE A 103 -2.78 0.79 -10.07
CA PHE A 103 -3.68 1.47 -9.15
C PHE A 103 -3.55 3.00 -9.26
N PRO A 104 -4.46 3.67 -9.99
CA PRO A 104 -4.46 5.14 -10.13
C PRO A 104 -4.58 5.92 -8.81
N TYR A 105 -4.96 5.25 -7.73
CA TYR A 105 -5.03 5.82 -6.39
C TYR A 105 -3.68 6.38 -5.90
N PHE A 106 -2.58 5.74 -6.27
CA PHE A 106 -1.24 6.13 -5.80
C PHE A 106 -0.63 7.28 -6.63
N LEU A 107 -1.29 7.70 -7.71
CA LEU A 107 -0.86 8.86 -8.48
C LEU A 107 -1.34 10.13 -7.77
N ARG A 108 -0.40 11.05 -7.50
CA ARG A 108 -0.73 12.38 -6.96
C ARG A 108 -1.57 13.13 -8.00
N LYS A 109 -2.87 13.29 -7.72
CA LYS A 109 -3.76 14.04 -8.60
C LYS A 109 -3.27 15.49 -8.71
N PRO A 110 -3.22 16.06 -9.91
CA PRO A 110 -2.92 17.48 -10.05
C PRO A 110 -3.95 18.26 -9.25
N VAL A 111 -3.48 19.19 -8.44
CA VAL A 111 -4.37 20.13 -7.75
C VAL A 111 -5.07 20.91 -8.84
N ARG A 112 -6.40 20.74 -8.98
CA ARG A 112 -7.17 21.52 -9.94
C ARG A 112 -7.11 22.96 -9.47
N TYR A 113 -6.19 23.74 -10.01
CA TYR A 113 -6.37 25.19 -10.02
C TYR A 113 -7.67 25.40 -10.80
N PHE A 114 -8.74 25.79 -10.09
CA PHE A 114 -9.86 26.44 -10.75
C PHE A 114 -9.23 27.61 -11.50
N ALA A 115 -9.14 27.48 -12.83
CA ALA A 115 -8.57 28.50 -13.69
C ALA A 115 -9.29 29.80 -13.38
N ALA A 116 -8.62 30.72 -12.69
CA ALA A 116 -9.10 32.06 -12.53
C ALA A 116 -9.11 32.65 -13.94
N SER A 117 -10.31 32.66 -14.52
CA SER A 117 -10.68 33.35 -15.74
C SER A 117 -10.40 34.84 -15.58
N HIS A 118 -9.14 35.24 -15.78
CA HIS A 118 -8.78 36.62 -16.07
C HIS A 118 -8.29 36.67 -17.51
N SER A 119 -9.27 36.63 -18.40
CA SER A 119 -9.17 37.24 -19.72
C SER A 119 -8.76 38.71 -19.54
N LYS A 120 -7.53 39.05 -19.93
CA LYS A 120 -7.20 40.40 -20.35
C LYS A 120 -6.60 40.31 -21.75
N ASN A 121 -7.49 40.47 -22.72
CA ASN A 121 -7.17 40.72 -24.12
C ASN A 121 -6.62 42.14 -24.27
N HIS A 122 -5.65 42.29 -25.19
CA HIS A 122 -5.35 43.46 -26.07
C HIS A 122 -5.02 44.82 -25.42
N THR A 123 -4.09 45.65 -25.91
CA THR A 123 -3.31 45.74 -27.16
C THR A 123 -1.99 46.41 -26.82
#